data_AF-A0A9D7X946-F1
#
_entry.id   AF-A0A9D7X946-F1
#
_cell.length_a   1.000
_cell.length_b   1.000
_cell.length_c   1.000
_cell.angle_alpha   90.00
_cell.angle_beta   90.00
_cell.angle_gamma   90.00
#
_symmetry.space_group_name_H-M   'P 1'
#
loop_
_entity.id
_entity.type
_entity.pdbx_description
1 polymer ?
#
loop_
_entity_poly.entity_id
_entity_poly.type
_entity_poly.pdbx_seq_one_letter_code
_entity_poly.pdbx_strand_id
1 'polypeptide(L)'
;MISENATSTLLHELTHVATRIRGQNDDDDWLAEGLAEYYAVELLHRTGGMTDERHQRTLDWLAEWGKKVKSCAPSAPAPKPPRAVLLLVAVDQEIQKVTDGKKNFDDVTRKLMRERKVS
;
A
#
# COMPACT_ATOMS: atom_id res chain seq x y z
N MET A 1 -16.65 -2.85 -6.39
CA MET A 1 -17.20 -2.34 -5.13
C MET A 1 -16.18 -1.37 -4.55
N ILE A 2 -16.57 -0.11 -4.38
CA ILE A 2 -15.75 0.93 -3.73
C ILE A 2 -16.37 1.09 -2.35
N SER A 3 -15.58 0.93 -1.30
CA SER A 3 -16.05 1.05 0.07
C SER A 3 -16.28 2.52 0.45
N GLU A 4 -17.04 2.75 1.52
CA GLU A 4 -17.30 4.08 2.10
C GLU A 4 -16.00 4.78 2.56
N ASN A 5 -14.98 3.99 2.91
CA ASN A 5 -13.61 4.45 3.21
C ASN A 5 -12.73 4.69 1.97
N ALA A 6 -13.33 4.60 0.77
CA ALA A 6 -12.71 4.87 -0.53
C ALA A 6 -11.57 3.92 -0.95
N THR A 7 -11.43 2.75 -0.33
CA THR A 7 -10.54 1.70 -0.85
C THR A 7 -11.33 0.67 -1.67
N SER A 8 -10.66 0.00 -2.63
CA SER A 8 -11.29 -1.02 -3.47
C SER A 8 -10.85 -2.42 -3.07
N THR A 9 -11.74 -3.18 -2.44
CA THR A 9 -11.51 -4.60 -2.12
C THR A 9 -11.17 -5.42 -3.36
N LEU A 10 -11.76 -5.09 -4.52
CA LEU A 10 -11.43 -5.78 -5.77
C LEU A 10 -9.99 -5.54 -6.20
N LEU A 11 -9.50 -4.30 -6.13
CA LEU A 11 -8.12 -3.97 -6.49
C LEU A 11 -7.12 -4.49 -5.46
N HIS A 12 -7.52 -4.58 -4.19
CA HIS A 12 -6.75 -5.24 -3.13
C HIS A 12 -6.46 -6.70 -3.50
N GLU A 13 -7.52 -7.48 -3.73
CA GLU A 13 -7.39 -8.89 -4.09
C GLU A 13 -6.71 -9.10 -5.45
N LEU A 14 -6.99 -8.22 -6.42
CA LEU A 14 -6.30 -8.26 -7.71
C LEU A 14 -4.80 -8.03 -7.55
N THR A 15 -4.37 -7.15 -6.64
CA THR A 15 -2.96 -6.88 -6.37
C THR A 15 -2.27 -8.12 -5.80
N HIS A 16 -2.92 -8.83 -4.88
CA HIS A 16 -2.42 -10.12 -4.38
C HIS A 16 -2.21 -11.13 -5.51
N VAL A 17 -3.20 -11.29 -6.39
CA VAL A 17 -3.12 -12.24 -7.52
C VAL A 17 -2.07 -11.83 -8.56
N ALA A 18 -1.99 -10.55 -8.87
CA ALA A 18 -1.10 -10.02 -9.90
C ALA A 18 0.36 -10.02 -9.47
N THR A 19 0.63 -9.63 -8.22
CA THR A 19 2.00 -9.53 -7.71
C THR A 19 2.54 -10.87 -7.22
N ARG A 20 1.67 -11.70 -6.63
CA ARG A 20 2.03 -12.96 -5.95
C ARG A 20 3.12 -12.79 -4.88
N ILE A 21 3.25 -11.57 -4.35
CA ILE A 21 4.16 -11.27 -3.24
C ILE A 21 3.52 -11.78 -1.96
N ARG A 22 4.32 -12.41 -1.09
CA ARG A 22 3.91 -12.88 0.25
C ARG A 22 5.05 -12.72 1.25
N GLY A 23 4.72 -12.71 2.53
CA GLY A 23 5.72 -12.78 3.60
C GLY A 23 6.63 -14.00 3.44
N GLN A 24 7.90 -13.87 3.82
CA GLN A 24 8.78 -15.03 3.96
C GLN A 24 8.31 -15.94 5.10
N ASN A 25 7.81 -15.33 6.17
CA ASN A 25 7.14 -15.95 7.31
C ASN A 25 5.75 -15.32 7.52
N ASP A 26 4.88 -15.96 8.32
CA ASP A 26 3.49 -15.51 8.56
C ASP A 26 3.40 -14.09 9.16
N ASP A 27 4.47 -13.64 9.80
CA ASP A 27 4.61 -12.33 10.44
C ASP A 27 5.17 -11.24 9.51
N ASP A 28 5.61 -11.61 8.30
CA ASP A 28 6.10 -10.72 7.25
C ASP A 28 5.00 -10.29 6.26
N ASP A 29 3.77 -10.81 6.40
CA ASP A 29 2.66 -10.54 5.48
C ASP A 29 2.19 -9.08 5.47
N TRP A 30 2.64 -8.28 6.45
CA TRP A 30 2.33 -6.85 6.52
C TRP A 30 2.72 -6.09 5.24
N LEU A 31 3.80 -6.49 4.56
CA LEU A 31 4.26 -5.85 3.33
C LEU A 31 3.40 -6.26 2.14
N ALA A 32 2.98 -7.51 2.05
CA ALA A 32 2.06 -7.99 1.01
C ALA A 32 0.69 -7.31 1.15
N GLU A 33 0.14 -7.26 2.37
CA GLU A 33 -1.11 -6.56 2.65
C GLU A 33 -0.99 -5.03 2.47
N GLY A 34 0.16 -4.47 2.85
CA GLY A 34 0.47 -3.05 2.62
C GLY A 34 0.50 -2.68 1.15
N LEU A 35 1.12 -3.53 0.31
CA LEU A 35 1.14 -3.38 -1.15
C LEU A 35 -0.27 -3.45 -1.74
N ALA A 36 -1.06 -4.43 -1.31
CA ALA A 36 -2.43 -4.60 -1.77
C ALA A 36 -3.31 -3.38 -1.46
N GLU A 37 -3.23 -2.86 -0.23
CA GLU A 37 -4.01 -1.68 0.16
C GLU A 37 -3.48 -0.40 -0.52
N TYR A 38 -2.16 -0.25 -0.67
CA TYR A 38 -1.55 0.88 -1.39
C TYR A 38 -2.08 0.95 -2.82
N TYR A 39 -2.03 -0.17 -3.56
CA TYR A 39 -2.53 -0.20 -4.93
C TYR A 39 -4.05 -0.12 -5.00
N ALA A 40 -4.80 -0.56 -3.98
CA ALA A 40 -6.25 -0.37 -3.92
C ALA A 40 -6.66 1.11 -3.86
N VAL A 41 -5.83 1.98 -3.26
CA VAL A 41 -6.04 3.43 -3.21
C VAL A 41 -5.45 4.11 -4.45
N GLU A 42 -4.18 3.86 -4.73
CA GLU A 42 -3.41 4.56 -5.76
C GLU A 42 -3.90 4.25 -7.17
N LEU A 43 -4.31 3.01 -7.47
CA LEU A 43 -4.85 2.70 -8.80
C LEU A 43 -6.21 3.36 -9.04
N LEU A 44 -7.06 3.49 -8.01
CA LEU A 44 -8.32 4.24 -8.16
C LEU A 44 -8.04 5.71 -8.49
N HIS A 45 -7.08 6.32 -7.80
CA HIS A 45 -6.71 7.71 -8.04
C HIS A 45 -6.07 7.90 -9.42
N ARG A 46 -5.04 7.14 -9.75
CA ARG A 46 -4.29 7.27 -11.02
C ARG A 46 -5.12 6.95 -12.26
N THR A 47 -6.17 6.14 -12.13
CA THR A 47 -7.10 5.83 -13.24
C THR A 47 -8.28 6.79 -13.36
N GLY A 48 -8.36 7.81 -12.50
CA GLY A 48 -9.47 8.77 -12.48
C GLY A 48 -10.75 8.25 -11.81
N GLY A 49 -10.71 7.07 -11.18
CA GLY A 49 -11.80 6.53 -10.36
C GLY A 49 -11.97 7.24 -8.99
N MET A 50 -11.02 8.11 -8.63
CA MET A 50 -11.02 8.92 -7.42
C MET A 50 -10.44 10.31 -7.72
N THR A 51 -11.08 11.38 -7.23
CA THR A 51 -10.56 12.76 -7.38
C THR A 51 -9.40 13.01 -6.41
N ASP A 52 -8.59 14.03 -6.69
CA ASP A 52 -7.48 14.43 -5.81
C ASP A 52 -7.96 14.75 -4.39
N GLU A 53 -9.09 15.45 -4.23
CA GLU A 53 -9.64 15.78 -2.92
C GLU A 53 -10.17 14.55 -2.17
N ARG A 54 -10.62 13.53 -2.90
CA ARG A 54 -11.05 12.27 -2.29
C ARG A 54 -9.84 11.44 -1.90
N HIS A 55 -8.81 11.39 -2.73
CA HIS A 55 -7.54 10.71 -2.43
C HIS A 55 -6.87 11.30 -1.19
N GLN A 56 -6.76 12.62 -1.11
CA GLN A 56 -6.20 13.27 0.08
C GLN A 56 -7.01 12.96 1.34
N ARG A 57 -8.35 13.01 1.28
CA ARG A 57 -9.21 12.63 2.42
C ARG A 57 -9.02 11.17 2.84
N THR A 58 -8.80 10.27 1.89
CA THR A 58 -8.48 8.86 2.19
C THR A 58 -7.16 8.75 2.93
N LEU A 59 -6.11 9.44 2.47
CA LEU A 59 -4.81 9.45 3.16
C LEU A 59 -4.91 10.05 4.57
N ASP A 60 -5.65 11.14 4.73
CA ASP A 60 -5.88 11.76 6.04
C ASP A 60 -6.64 10.82 7.00
N TRP A 61 -7.66 10.13 6.49
CA TRP A 61 -8.40 9.13 7.26
C TRP A 61 -7.49 7.96 7.69
N LEU A 62 -6.68 7.44 6.77
CA LEU A 62 -5.70 6.40 7.09
C LEU A 62 -4.66 6.89 8.11
N ALA A 63 -4.27 8.16 8.05
CA ALA A 63 -3.34 8.77 9.01
C ALA A 63 -3.95 8.86 10.41
N GLU A 64 -5.20 9.32 10.52
CA GLU A 64 -5.94 9.34 11.78
C GLU A 64 -6.11 7.92 12.37
N TRP A 65 -6.47 6.95 11.53
CA TRP A 65 -6.63 5.56 11.98
C TRP A 65 -5.29 4.91 12.39
N GLY A 66 -4.22 5.24 11.65
CA GLY A 66 -2.86 4.79 11.89
C GLY A 66 -2.23 5.29 13.19
N LYS A 67 -2.70 6.43 13.76
CA LYS A 67 -2.19 6.98 15.04
C LYS A 67 -2.30 6.01 16.21
N LYS A 68 -3.29 5.11 16.19
CA LYS A 68 -3.52 4.11 17.26
C LYS A 68 -2.66 2.86 17.10
N VAL A 69 -2.04 2.66 15.94
CA VAL A 69 -1.22 1.49 15.63
C VAL A 69 0.22 1.79 16.06
N LYS A 70 0.80 1.03 16.99
CA LYS A 70 2.11 1.35 17.60
C LYS A 70 3.35 0.77 16.89
N SER A 71 3.22 -0.29 16.10
CA SER A 71 4.32 -0.90 15.34
C SER A 71 3.78 -1.54 14.06
N CYS A 72 4.59 -1.77 13.03
CA CYS A 72 4.28 -2.71 11.93
C CYS A 72 4.91 -4.11 12.17
N ALA A 73 5.44 -4.32 13.38
CA ALA A 73 6.30 -5.44 13.76
C ALA A 73 5.54 -6.76 14.02
N PRO A 74 6.27 -7.90 14.08
CA PRO A 74 5.78 -9.27 13.86
C PRO A 74 4.74 -9.83 14.86
N SER A 75 4.53 -9.16 16.00
CA SER A 75 3.74 -9.69 17.11
C SER A 75 2.28 -9.22 17.15
N ALA A 76 1.70 -8.75 16.04
CA ALA A 76 0.35 -8.21 16.05
C ALA A 76 -0.62 -9.02 15.17
N PRO A 77 -1.78 -9.41 15.72
CA PRO A 77 -2.77 -10.16 14.97
C PRO A 77 -3.48 -9.21 13.98
N ALA A 78 -3.47 -9.59 12.70
CA ALA A 78 -4.20 -8.94 11.60
C ALA A 78 -3.58 -7.62 11.06
N PRO A 79 -3.81 -7.32 9.76
CA PRO A 79 -2.99 -6.39 9.02
C PRO A 79 -3.19 -4.98 9.56
N LYS A 80 -2.15 -4.17 9.46
CA LYS A 80 -2.17 -2.76 9.84
C LYS A 80 -2.19 -1.86 8.58
N PRO A 81 -3.16 -2.04 7.66
CA PRO A 81 -3.14 -1.42 6.34
C PRO A 81 -2.92 0.09 6.36
N PRO A 82 -3.48 0.90 7.29
CA PRO A 82 -3.33 2.35 7.21
C PRO A 82 -1.90 2.82 7.37
N ARG A 83 -1.16 2.20 8.30
CA ARG A 83 0.21 2.62 8.59
C ARG A 83 1.18 2.12 7.52
N ALA A 84 0.91 0.94 6.95
CA ALA A 84 1.65 0.42 5.80
C ALA A 84 1.43 1.30 4.56
N VAL A 85 0.19 1.65 4.22
CA VAL A 85 -0.12 2.52 3.06
C VAL A 85 0.61 3.85 3.17
N LEU A 86 0.54 4.52 4.31
CA LEU A 86 1.21 5.81 4.50
C LEU A 86 2.73 5.71 4.40
N LEU A 87 3.31 4.63 4.93
CA LEU A 87 4.73 4.35 4.76
C LEU A 87 5.07 4.20 3.27
N LEU A 88 4.28 3.42 2.52
CA LEU A 88 4.53 3.19 1.09
C LEU A 88 4.33 4.45 0.24
N VAL A 89 3.35 5.29 0.56
CA VAL A 89 3.20 6.63 -0.05
C VAL A 89 4.41 7.51 0.23
N ALA A 90 4.91 7.54 1.47
CA ALA A 90 6.10 8.30 1.82
C ALA A 90 7.36 7.77 1.11
N VAL A 91 7.49 6.44 0.99
CA VAL A 91 8.58 5.81 0.23
C VAL A 91 8.50 6.17 -1.25
N ASP A 92 7.31 6.13 -1.85
CA ASP A 92 7.11 6.54 -3.25
C ASP A 92 7.53 8.01 -3.47
N GLN A 93 7.09 8.91 -2.59
CA GLN A 93 7.47 10.33 -2.63
C GLN A 93 8.98 10.53 -2.50
N GLU A 94 9.64 9.81 -1.59
CA GLU A 94 11.08 9.91 -1.41
C GLU A 94 11.84 9.35 -2.61
N ILE A 95 11.40 8.21 -3.18
CA ILE A 95 11.98 7.65 -4.42
C ILE A 95 11.87 8.67 -5.55
N GLN A 96 10.68 9.24 -5.75
CA GLN A 96 10.48 10.26 -6.79
C GLN A 96 11.40 11.46 -6.55
N LYS A 97 11.51 11.93 -5.30
CA LYS A 97 12.38 13.06 -4.95
C LYS A 97 13.86 12.78 -5.22
N VAL A 98 14.40 11.66 -4.74
CA VAL A 98 15.84 11.35 -4.88
C VAL A 98 16.25 10.91 -6.29
N THR A 99 15.26 10.60 -7.14
CA THR A 99 15.49 10.18 -8.53
C THR A 99 15.04 11.22 -9.55
N ASP A 100 14.68 12.44 -9.13
CA ASP A 100 14.12 13.48 -10.00
C ASP A 100 12.93 12.99 -10.85
N GLY A 101 12.04 12.20 -10.23
CA GLY A 101 10.86 11.61 -10.85
C GLY A 101 11.13 10.47 -11.83
N LYS A 102 12.39 10.03 -12.01
CA LYS A 102 12.75 8.95 -12.95
C LYS A 102 12.32 7.57 -12.46
N LYS A 103 12.11 7.42 -11.15
CA LYS A 103 11.67 6.20 -10.50
C LYS A 103 10.53 6.48 -9.55
N ASN A 104 9.71 5.47 -9.34
CA ASN A 104 8.64 5.47 -8.36
C ASN A 104 8.58 4.13 -7.65
N PHE A 105 7.62 3.98 -6.74
CA PHE A 105 7.45 2.74 -5.99
C PHE A 105 7.06 1.55 -6.88
N ASP A 106 6.46 1.77 -8.05
CA ASP A 106 6.18 0.67 -9.01
C ASP A 106 7.46 0.01 -9.52
N ASP A 107 8.56 0.77 -9.66
CA ASP A 107 9.86 0.19 -9.98
C ASP A 107 10.36 -0.75 -8.88
N VAL A 108 10.07 -0.44 -7.61
CA VAL A 108 10.38 -1.30 -6.47
C VAL A 108 9.48 -2.53 -6.48
N THR A 109 8.17 -2.36 -6.61
CA THR A 109 7.20 -3.47 -6.68
C THR A 109 7.56 -4.46 -7.80
N ARG A 110 7.90 -3.98 -9.00
CA ARG A 110 8.31 -4.87 -10.12
C ARG A 110 9.57 -5.68 -9.80
N LYS A 111 10.48 -5.17 -8.97
CA LYS A 111 11.63 -5.93 -8.48
C LYS A 111 11.19 -6.96 -7.45
N LEU A 112 10.36 -6.58 -6.47
CA LEU A 112 9.84 -7.50 -5.45
C LEU A 112 9.04 -8.66 -6.06
N MET A 113 8.31 -8.43 -7.16
CA MET A 113 7.59 -9.48 -7.90
C MET A 113 8.52 -10.59 -8.46
N ARG A 114 9.81 -10.30 -8.64
CA ARG A 114 10.80 -11.32 -9.06
C ARG A 114 11.21 -12.20 -7.89
N GLU A 115 11.31 -11.64 -6.69
CA GLU A 115 11.68 -12.35 -5.45
C GLU A 115 10.49 -13.13 -4.87
N ARG A 116 9.27 -12.58 -4.97
CA ARG A 116 7.98 -13.13 -4.48
C ARG A 116 7.85 -13.36 -2.98
N LYS A 117 8.94 -13.60 -2.26
CA LYS A 117 8.99 -13.70 -0.80
C LYS A 117 9.74 -12.49 -0.25
N VAL A 118 9.15 -11.80 0.71
CA VAL A 118 9.67 -10.53 1.25
C VAL A 118 9.54 -10.49 2.78
N SER A 119 10.44 -9.76 3.45
CA SER A 119 10.45 -9.50 4.90
C SER A 119 10.82 -8.05 5.19
#